data_AF-A0A964ZKV7-F1
#
_entry.id   AF-A0A964ZKV7-F1
#
_cell.length_a   1.000
_cell.length_b   1.000
_cell.length_c   1.000
_cell.angle_alpha   90.00
_cell.angle_beta   90.00
_cell.angle_gamma   90.00
#
_symmetry.space_group_name_H-M   'P 1'
#
loop_
_entity.id
_entity.type
_entity.pdbx_description
1 polymer ?
#
loop_
_entity_poly.entity_id
_entity_poly.type
_entity_poly.pdbx_seq_one_letter_code
_entity_poly.pdbx_strand_id
1 'polypeptide(L)'
;MTPFRPLRTCSTEPKPVDVPAVDAACATAPFAAFAIRARLLAITNSLRVVAADKPTRRKAPAAAPRPRQRAVRHTPDISEILTITLELLARDGESGFRLEDLMQRTGIAKSSLYLHFGDRDGLLAAAYSRKFSEIVQESISGLELILASVHDPRSTREALQAATAFVANRERFKDRLDRAVIIAGSRGRSAFAGELAKAQTALTDRIMVLLLDAQERGLVRLRHSPRTVAQMIQAITFGRIVAELELSMSVESVRSWVSLVNDVLDDLLFDGLIND
;
A
#
# COMPACT_ATOMS: atom_id res chain seq x y z
N MET A 1 -27.38 23.19 51.54
CA MET A 1 -27.84 22.68 50.22
C MET A 1 -28.62 23.80 49.56
N THR A 2 -28.01 24.46 48.58
CA THR A 2 -28.57 25.61 47.86
C THR A 2 -28.71 25.20 46.39
N PRO A 3 -29.85 25.40 45.70
CA PRO A 3 -30.02 24.87 44.36
C PRO A 3 -29.32 25.76 43.32
N PHE A 4 -28.66 25.09 42.37
CA PHE A 4 -27.93 25.69 41.25
C PHE A 4 -28.91 26.23 40.19
N ARG A 5 -28.70 27.44 39.70
CA ARG A 5 -29.53 28.10 38.68
C ARG A 5 -28.83 28.02 37.31
N PRO A 6 -29.49 27.59 36.22
CA PRO A 6 -28.83 27.46 34.93
C PRO A 6 -28.74 28.81 34.18
N LEU A 7 -27.62 29.01 33.47
CA LEU A 7 -27.37 30.16 32.61
C LEU A 7 -28.05 29.97 31.25
N ARG A 8 -28.64 31.06 30.71
CA ARG A 8 -29.22 31.12 29.37
C ARG A 8 -28.11 31.24 28.33
N THR A 9 -28.11 30.39 27.31
CA THR A 9 -27.28 30.55 26.11
C THR A 9 -28.04 31.35 25.06
N CYS A 10 -27.45 32.45 24.59
CA CYS A 10 -27.87 33.18 23.41
C CYS A 10 -27.15 32.54 22.21
N SER A 11 -27.88 31.87 21.32
CA SER A 11 -27.36 31.45 20.01
C SER A 11 -27.80 32.45 18.96
N THR A 12 -26.83 33.14 18.35
CA THR A 12 -27.00 33.85 17.08
C THR A 12 -26.23 33.09 16.01
N GLU A 13 -26.94 32.37 15.14
CA GLU A 13 -26.39 31.75 13.92
C GLU A 13 -26.06 32.83 12.87
N PRO A 14 -24.87 32.79 12.23
CA PRO A 14 -24.61 33.58 11.03
C PRO A 14 -25.11 32.85 9.77
N LYS A 15 -25.73 33.60 8.85
CA LYS A 15 -26.24 33.11 7.56
C LYS A 15 -25.09 32.73 6.60
N PRO A 16 -25.28 31.73 5.71
CA PRO A 16 -24.27 31.32 4.75
C PRO A 16 -24.12 32.33 3.61
N VAL A 17 -22.87 32.49 3.14
CA VAL A 17 -22.49 33.30 1.97
C VAL A 17 -22.34 32.37 0.77
N ASP A 18 -23.04 32.68 -0.32
CA ASP A 18 -22.94 31.95 -1.59
C ASP A 18 -21.59 32.21 -2.27
N VAL A 19 -20.89 31.14 -2.64
CA VAL A 19 -19.64 31.18 -3.44
C VAL A 19 -19.88 30.41 -4.74
N PRO A 20 -19.57 30.97 -5.93
CA PRO A 20 -19.91 30.35 -7.20
C PRO A 20 -19.09 29.08 -7.46
N ALA A 21 -19.74 28.10 -8.07
CA ALA A 21 -19.15 26.83 -8.48
C ALA A 21 -18.04 27.06 -9.52
N VAL A 22 -16.83 26.57 -9.22
CA VAL A 22 -15.75 26.41 -10.19
C VAL A 22 -15.69 24.96 -10.64
N ASP A 23 -15.80 24.77 -11.96
CA ASP A 23 -15.92 23.49 -12.65
C ASP A 23 -14.79 22.50 -12.30
N ALA A 24 -15.19 21.31 -11.85
CA ALA A 24 -14.33 20.21 -11.43
C ALA A 24 -13.80 19.37 -12.61
N ALA A 25 -13.22 20.01 -13.62
CA ALA A 25 -12.76 19.34 -14.82
C ALA A 25 -11.35 19.79 -15.25
N CYS A 26 -10.32 19.58 -14.41
CA CYS A 26 -8.93 19.72 -14.88
C CYS A 26 -7.80 19.07 -14.05
N ALA A 27 -8.06 18.10 -13.16
CA ALA A 27 -7.02 17.63 -12.22
C ALA A 27 -6.76 16.11 -12.24
N THR A 28 -6.88 15.44 -13.39
CA THR A 28 -6.63 13.99 -13.53
C THR A 28 -5.61 13.66 -14.63
N ALA A 29 -4.39 14.19 -14.53
CA ALA A 29 -3.14 13.65 -15.09
C ALA A 29 -1.99 14.58 -14.68
N PRO A 30 -0.84 14.12 -14.13
CA PRO A 30 -0.05 13.02 -14.71
C PRO A 30 0.78 12.22 -13.67
N PHE A 31 0.18 11.38 -12.82
CA PHE A 31 0.95 10.39 -12.03
C PHE A 31 0.80 8.95 -12.55
N ALA A 32 -0.24 8.66 -13.34
CA ALA A 32 -0.53 7.31 -13.85
C ALA A 32 0.31 6.87 -15.08
N ALA A 33 1.07 7.77 -15.72
CA ALA A 33 1.71 7.50 -17.01
C ALA A 33 3.14 6.91 -16.93
N PHE A 34 3.71 6.69 -15.73
CA PHE A 34 5.14 6.36 -15.60
C PHE A 34 5.46 4.87 -15.36
N ALA A 35 4.45 4.01 -15.13
CA ALA A 35 4.68 2.66 -14.59
C ALA A 35 4.53 1.48 -15.57
N ILE A 36 4.36 1.69 -16.88
CA ILE A 36 4.14 0.59 -17.84
C ILE A 36 5.23 0.59 -18.92
N ARG A 37 6.42 0.04 -18.63
CA ARG A 37 7.31 -0.48 -19.69
C ARG A 37 8.49 -1.33 -19.19
N ALA A 38 8.26 -2.51 -18.60
CA ALA A 38 9.33 -3.50 -18.57
C ALA A 38 8.83 -4.95 -18.45
N ARG A 39 9.24 -5.75 -19.45
CA ARG A 39 9.32 -7.22 -19.51
C ARG A 39 8.12 -7.98 -20.04
N LEU A 40 8.20 -8.22 -21.35
CA LEU A 40 7.68 -9.40 -22.03
C LEU A 40 8.74 -9.91 -23.02
N LEU A 41 8.61 -11.19 -23.37
CA LEU A 41 9.39 -12.03 -24.31
C LEU A 41 10.50 -12.85 -23.65
N ALA A 42 10.68 -14.12 -23.96
CA ALA A 42 9.96 -15.12 -24.76
C ALA A 42 10.59 -16.50 -24.37
N ILE A 43 10.21 -17.68 -24.88
CA ILE A 43 10.73 -18.23 -26.15
C ILE A 43 10.28 -19.71 -26.28
N THR A 44 9.61 -20.01 -27.41
CA THR A 44 9.75 -21.19 -28.32
C THR A 44 9.51 -22.63 -27.82
N ASN A 45 9.14 -23.63 -28.64
CA ASN A 45 8.56 -23.74 -29.99
C ASN A 45 8.29 -25.24 -30.25
N SER A 46 7.31 -25.49 -31.12
CA SER A 46 7.20 -26.59 -32.11
C SER A 46 7.36 -28.07 -31.72
N LEU A 47 6.38 -28.88 -32.14
CA LEU A 47 6.53 -29.77 -33.31
C LEU A 47 5.18 -30.33 -33.78
N ARG A 48 4.99 -30.32 -35.10
CA ARG A 48 3.94 -31.03 -35.87
C ARG A 48 4.27 -32.53 -35.94
N VAL A 49 3.26 -33.37 -36.13
CA VAL A 49 3.09 -34.29 -37.30
C VAL A 49 1.80 -35.11 -37.11
N VAL A 50 1.24 -35.53 -38.24
CA VAL A 50 -0.13 -35.95 -38.57
C VAL A 50 -0.38 -37.46 -38.44
N ALA A 51 -1.64 -37.79 -38.10
CA ALA A 51 -2.53 -38.94 -38.36
C ALA A 51 -2.03 -40.36 -38.69
N ALA A 52 -2.73 -41.39 -38.15
CA ALA A 52 -3.51 -42.40 -38.89
C ALA A 52 -4.11 -43.50 -37.95
N ASP A 53 -4.93 -44.38 -38.53
CA ASP A 53 -6.13 -45.07 -38.03
C ASP A 53 -5.94 -46.43 -37.28
N LYS A 54 -7.02 -46.91 -36.65
CA LYS A 54 -7.24 -48.21 -35.91
C LYS A 54 -7.21 -49.45 -36.84
N PRO A 55 -7.06 -50.74 -36.40
CA PRO A 55 -7.90 -51.38 -35.35
C PRO A 55 -7.40 -52.68 -34.63
N THR A 56 -8.34 -53.26 -33.85
CA THR A 56 -8.54 -54.66 -33.38
C THR A 56 -7.78 -55.28 -32.18
N ARG A 57 -8.47 -56.27 -31.59
CA ARG A 57 -8.60 -56.64 -30.18
C ARG A 57 -7.94 -58.01 -29.93
N ARG A 58 -7.12 -58.15 -28.88
CA ARG A 58 -6.86 -59.46 -28.25
C ARG A 58 -6.47 -59.27 -26.77
N LYS A 59 -7.18 -59.95 -25.87
CA LYS A 59 -6.97 -59.89 -24.40
C LYS A 59 -5.74 -60.74 -24.05
N ALA A 60 -4.74 -60.14 -23.40
CA ALA A 60 -3.50 -60.77 -22.93
C ALA A 60 -3.36 -60.57 -21.40
N PRO A 61 -2.61 -61.42 -20.69
CA PRO A 61 -2.73 -61.63 -19.24
C PRO A 61 -2.24 -60.43 -18.41
N ALA A 62 -2.75 -60.32 -17.18
CA ALA A 62 -2.56 -59.18 -16.28
C ALA A 62 -1.07 -58.84 -16.07
N ALA A 63 -0.68 -57.65 -16.50
CA ALA A 63 0.67 -57.13 -16.37
C ALA A 63 0.96 -56.68 -14.93
N ALA A 64 2.21 -56.88 -14.49
CA ALA A 64 2.75 -56.36 -13.24
C ALA A 64 2.46 -54.86 -13.06
N PRO A 65 2.25 -54.37 -11.82
CA PRO A 65 1.88 -52.99 -11.58
C PRO A 65 2.99 -52.06 -12.11
N ARG A 66 2.65 -51.27 -13.12
CA ARG A 66 3.57 -50.28 -13.70
C ARG A 66 4.00 -49.29 -12.62
N PRO A 67 5.28 -48.86 -12.60
CA PRO A 67 5.72 -47.82 -11.67
C PRO A 67 4.83 -46.60 -11.87
N ARG A 68 4.14 -46.17 -10.80
CA ARG A 68 3.31 -44.96 -10.84
C ARG A 68 4.20 -43.81 -11.28
N GLN A 69 4.01 -43.32 -12.51
CA GLN A 69 4.65 -42.10 -12.96
C GLN A 69 4.29 -41.02 -11.95
N ARG A 70 5.31 -40.54 -11.23
CA ARG A 70 5.16 -39.46 -10.26
C ARG A 70 4.63 -38.27 -11.06
N ALA A 71 3.40 -37.86 -10.78
CA ALA A 71 2.78 -36.71 -11.44
C ALA A 71 3.79 -35.54 -11.42
N VAL A 72 3.89 -34.83 -12.54
CA VAL A 72 4.78 -33.67 -12.67
C VAL A 72 4.52 -32.76 -11.47
N ARG A 73 5.54 -32.55 -10.64
CA ARG A 73 5.45 -31.69 -9.46
C ARG A 73 5.26 -30.26 -9.96
N HIS A 74 3.99 -29.81 -10.00
CA HIS A 74 3.69 -28.40 -10.12
C HIS A 74 4.24 -27.71 -8.86
N THR A 75 5.28 -26.89 -9.02
CA THR A 75 5.77 -26.07 -7.91
C THR A 75 4.72 -24.99 -7.69
N PRO A 76 4.15 -24.84 -6.49
CA PRO A 76 3.14 -23.81 -6.26
C PRO A 76 3.72 -22.42 -6.51
N ASP A 77 3.00 -21.57 -7.22
CA ASP A 77 3.37 -20.16 -7.34
C ASP A 77 3.02 -19.45 -6.02
N ILE A 78 4.05 -19.20 -5.21
CA ILE A 78 3.92 -18.52 -3.92
C ILE A 78 3.38 -17.10 -4.11
N SER A 79 3.73 -16.42 -5.20
CA SER A 79 3.24 -15.07 -5.46
C SER A 79 1.73 -15.10 -5.73
N GLU A 80 1.27 -16.04 -6.55
CA GLU A 80 -0.16 -16.23 -6.82
C GLU A 80 -0.93 -16.54 -5.53
N ILE A 81 -0.41 -17.44 -4.68
CA ILE A 81 -1.04 -17.82 -3.41
C ILE A 81 -1.20 -16.61 -2.49
N LEU A 82 -0.14 -15.82 -2.32
CA LEU A 82 -0.17 -14.63 -1.48
C LEU A 82 -1.12 -13.55 -2.06
N THR A 83 -1.24 -13.45 -3.39
CA THR A 83 -2.20 -12.56 -4.06
C THR A 83 -3.64 -12.96 -3.77
N ILE A 84 -3.97 -14.23 -4.00
CA ILE A 84 -5.31 -14.75 -3.72
C ILE A 84 -5.62 -14.66 -2.22
N THR A 85 -4.62 -14.85 -1.35
CA THR A 85 -4.77 -14.66 0.10
C THR A 85 -5.17 -13.22 0.44
N LEU A 86 -4.46 -12.22 -0.11
CA LEU A 86 -4.79 -10.81 0.11
C LEU A 86 -6.19 -10.44 -0.43
N GLU A 87 -6.60 -11.01 -1.57
CA GLU A 87 -7.96 -10.80 -2.11
C GLU A 87 -9.04 -11.36 -1.19
N LEU A 88 -8.86 -12.58 -0.68
CA LEU A 88 -9.79 -13.19 0.26
C LEU A 88 -9.84 -12.40 1.58
N LEU A 89 -8.69 -11.94 2.07
CA LEU A 89 -8.63 -11.08 3.26
C LEU A 89 -9.33 -9.74 3.06
N ALA A 90 -9.19 -9.12 1.90
CA ALA A 90 -9.86 -7.86 1.59
C ALA A 90 -11.39 -8.03 1.48
N ARG A 91 -11.85 -9.20 1.01
CA ARG A 91 -13.28 -9.51 0.85
C ARG A 91 -13.94 -9.92 2.17
N ASP A 92 -13.32 -10.84 2.91
CA ASP A 92 -13.95 -11.56 4.02
C ASP A 92 -13.41 -11.15 5.40
N GLY A 93 -12.34 -10.35 5.44
CA GLY A 93 -11.56 -10.10 6.64
C GLY A 93 -10.81 -11.33 7.15
N GLU A 94 -9.98 -11.15 8.18
CA GLU A 94 -9.26 -12.27 8.79
C GLU A 94 -10.21 -13.34 9.36
N SER A 95 -11.32 -12.94 9.98
CA SER A 95 -12.28 -13.86 10.61
C SER A 95 -13.05 -14.70 9.58
N GLY A 96 -13.31 -14.15 8.40
CA GLY A 96 -13.96 -14.84 7.30
C GLY A 96 -13.02 -15.70 6.46
N PHE A 97 -11.71 -15.43 6.46
CA PHE A 97 -10.72 -16.18 5.68
C PHE A 97 -10.71 -17.68 5.96
N ARG A 98 -10.80 -18.51 4.92
CA ARG A 98 -10.72 -19.99 4.97
C ARG A 98 -9.60 -20.52 4.07
N LEU A 99 -8.86 -21.50 4.57
CA LEU A 99 -7.79 -22.15 3.79
C LEU A 99 -8.38 -22.97 2.63
N GLU A 100 -9.57 -23.52 2.81
CA GLU A 100 -10.30 -24.31 1.83
C GLU A 100 -10.60 -23.50 0.56
N ASP A 101 -11.05 -22.24 0.73
CA ASP A 101 -11.34 -21.34 -0.39
C ASP A 101 -10.06 -21.00 -1.17
N LEU A 102 -8.97 -20.74 -0.45
CA LEU A 102 -7.66 -20.50 -1.05
C LEU A 102 -7.17 -21.72 -1.86
N MET A 103 -7.28 -22.92 -1.28
CA MET A 103 -6.90 -24.17 -1.94
C MET A 103 -7.75 -24.43 -3.18
N GLN A 104 -9.05 -24.13 -3.13
CA GLN A 104 -9.93 -24.27 -4.29
C GLN A 104 -9.54 -23.33 -5.43
N ARG A 105 -9.14 -22.09 -5.12
CA ARG A 105 -8.75 -21.08 -6.11
C ARG A 105 -7.37 -21.30 -6.71
N THR A 106 -6.40 -21.75 -5.91
CA THR A 106 -5.00 -21.92 -6.32
C THR A 106 -4.66 -23.35 -6.76
N GLY A 107 -5.47 -24.33 -6.39
CA GLY A 107 -5.16 -25.75 -6.56
C GLY A 107 -4.02 -26.25 -5.66
N ILE A 108 -3.49 -25.45 -4.73
CA ILE A 108 -2.43 -25.91 -3.83
C ILE A 108 -2.94 -27.00 -2.88
N ALA A 109 -2.18 -28.08 -2.74
CA ALA A 109 -2.45 -29.10 -1.74
C ALA A 109 -2.16 -28.57 -0.31
N LYS A 110 -3.01 -28.94 0.66
CA LYS A 110 -2.87 -28.55 2.08
C LYS A 110 -1.48 -28.84 2.65
N SER A 111 -0.89 -29.99 2.32
CA SER A 111 0.45 -30.36 2.77
C SER A 111 1.55 -29.45 2.20
N SER A 112 1.40 -28.98 0.96
CA SER A 112 2.33 -28.04 0.35
C SER A 112 2.18 -26.65 0.97
N LEU A 113 0.96 -26.24 1.29
CA LEU A 113 0.70 -24.95 1.95
C LEU A 113 1.36 -24.89 3.33
N TYR A 114 1.19 -25.92 4.15
CA TYR A 114 1.87 -25.98 5.45
C TYR A 114 3.40 -26.14 5.34
N LEU A 115 3.90 -26.77 4.27
CA LEU A 115 5.34 -26.82 4.04
C LEU A 115 5.93 -25.41 3.81
N HIS A 116 5.20 -24.53 3.11
CA HIS A 116 5.68 -23.18 2.81
C HIS A 116 5.45 -22.18 3.92
N PHE A 117 4.30 -22.26 4.60
CA PHE A 117 3.85 -21.22 5.54
C PHE A 117 3.73 -21.71 6.98
N GLY A 118 3.93 -23.00 7.24
CA GLY A 118 3.80 -23.60 8.56
C GLY A 118 2.35 -23.81 8.98
N ASP A 119 1.60 -22.72 9.15
CA ASP A 119 0.21 -22.70 9.57
C ASP A 119 -0.58 -21.56 8.89
N ARG A 120 -1.82 -21.35 9.35
CA ARG A 120 -2.67 -20.27 8.86
C ARG A 120 -2.08 -18.90 9.19
N ASP A 121 -1.55 -18.69 10.39
CA ASP A 121 -1.01 -17.39 10.81
C ASP A 121 0.30 -17.06 10.08
N GLY A 122 1.14 -18.05 9.79
CA GLY A 122 2.33 -17.90 8.96
C GLY A 122 1.99 -17.51 7.52
N LEU A 123 0.90 -18.03 6.95
CA LEU A 123 0.39 -17.59 5.65
C LEU A 123 -0.08 -16.14 5.69
N LEU A 124 -0.87 -15.76 6.70
CA LEU A 124 -1.34 -14.37 6.85
C LEU A 124 -0.18 -13.40 7.06
N ALA A 125 0.79 -13.78 7.90
CA ALA A 125 2.01 -13.01 8.12
C ALA A 125 2.80 -12.81 6.82
N ALA A 126 2.95 -13.85 6.00
CA ALA A 126 3.62 -13.75 4.71
C ALA A 126 2.88 -12.82 3.74
N ALA A 127 1.54 -12.94 3.68
CA ALA A 127 0.71 -12.09 2.82
C ALA A 127 0.79 -10.61 3.22
N TYR A 128 0.62 -10.32 4.52
CA TYR A 128 0.71 -8.96 5.03
C TYR A 128 2.12 -8.38 4.95
N SER A 129 3.17 -9.18 5.17
CA SER A 129 4.57 -8.73 4.99
C SER A 129 4.82 -8.33 3.54
N ARG A 130 4.30 -9.09 2.59
CA ARG A 130 4.39 -8.75 1.16
C ARG A 130 3.66 -7.44 0.87
N LYS A 131 2.40 -7.32 1.28
CA LYS A 131 1.60 -6.09 1.07
C LYS A 131 2.26 -4.86 1.72
N PHE A 132 2.83 -5.01 2.91
CA PHE A 132 3.54 -3.93 3.57
C PHE A 132 4.79 -3.52 2.80
N SER A 133 5.56 -4.49 2.30
CA SER A 133 6.74 -4.23 1.48
C SER A 133 6.38 -3.50 0.18
N GLU A 134 5.25 -3.85 -0.45
CA GLU A 134 4.71 -3.12 -1.61
C GLU A 134 4.40 -1.66 -1.27
N ILE A 135 3.73 -1.39 -0.14
CA ILE A 135 3.42 -0.03 0.34
C ILE A 135 4.71 0.78 0.61
N VAL A 136 5.70 0.14 1.25
CA VAL A 136 7.02 0.73 1.51
C VAL A 136 7.70 1.09 0.20
N GLN A 137 7.73 0.17 -0.76
CA GLN A 137 8.39 0.39 -2.04
C GLN A 137 7.70 1.50 -2.85
N GLU A 138 6.37 1.55 -2.88
CA GLU A 138 5.63 2.62 -3.54
C GLU A 138 5.97 3.99 -2.93
N SER A 139 6.03 4.07 -1.60
CA SER A 139 6.37 5.31 -0.88
C SER A 139 7.79 5.79 -1.20
N ILE A 140 8.75 4.87 -1.24
CA ILE A 140 10.14 5.17 -1.61
C ILE A 140 10.22 5.67 -3.06
N SER A 141 9.64 4.93 -4.00
CA SER A 141 9.68 5.27 -5.42
C SER A 141 9.06 6.64 -5.70
N GLY A 142 7.95 6.98 -5.03
CA GLY A 142 7.31 8.29 -5.18
C GLY A 142 8.21 9.45 -4.74
N LEU A 143 8.89 9.30 -3.59
CA LEU A 143 9.80 10.32 -3.08
C LEU A 143 11.08 10.45 -3.91
N GLU A 144 11.61 9.33 -4.43
CA GLU A 144 12.74 9.33 -5.34
C GLU A 144 12.43 10.08 -6.64
N LEU A 145 11.23 9.86 -7.20
CA LEU A 145 10.78 10.57 -8.40
C LEU A 145 10.67 12.08 -8.16
N ILE A 146 10.09 12.50 -7.02
CA ILE A 146 10.01 13.92 -6.64
C ILE A 146 11.42 14.53 -6.55
N LEU A 147 12.33 13.89 -5.81
CA LEU A 147 13.67 14.44 -5.60
C LEU A 147 14.49 14.53 -6.90
N ALA A 148 14.24 13.60 -7.83
CA ALA A 148 14.87 13.61 -9.16
C ALA A 148 14.35 14.73 -10.07
N SER A 149 13.11 15.21 -9.88
CA SER A 149 12.48 16.20 -10.75
C SER A 149 12.62 17.66 -10.28
N VAL A 150 13.05 17.89 -9.04
CA VAL A 150 13.13 19.24 -8.45
C VAL A 150 14.57 19.78 -8.48
N HIS A 151 14.72 21.10 -8.58
CA HIS A 151 16.03 21.72 -8.80
C HIS A 151 16.31 22.93 -7.90
N ASP A 152 15.30 23.47 -7.23
CA ASP A 152 15.39 24.62 -6.36
C ASP A 152 14.36 24.51 -5.21
N PRO A 153 14.46 25.34 -4.16
CA PRO A 153 13.51 25.30 -3.05
C PRO A 153 12.05 25.49 -3.47
N ARG A 154 11.76 26.38 -4.43
CA ARG A 154 10.37 26.68 -4.85
C ARG A 154 9.77 25.48 -5.58
N SER A 155 10.48 24.91 -6.55
CA SER A 155 10.02 23.69 -7.23
C SER A 155 9.89 22.49 -6.27
N THR A 156 10.76 22.42 -5.25
CA THR A 156 10.68 21.39 -4.20
C THR A 156 9.43 21.55 -3.34
N ARG A 157 9.12 22.78 -2.93
CA ARG A 157 7.88 23.09 -2.20
C ARG A 157 6.65 22.70 -3.01
N GLU A 158 6.55 23.14 -4.26
CA GLU A 158 5.42 22.85 -5.14
C GLU A 158 5.21 21.34 -5.32
N ALA A 159 6.30 20.59 -5.50
CA ALA A 159 6.25 19.14 -5.60
C ALA A 159 5.79 18.47 -4.29
N LEU A 160 6.23 18.96 -3.12
CA LEU A 160 5.75 18.48 -1.82
C LEU A 160 4.27 18.80 -1.59
N GLN A 161 3.79 19.98 -1.99
CA GLN A 161 2.37 20.34 -1.90
C GLN A 161 1.52 19.40 -2.77
N ALA A 162 1.97 19.10 -4.00
CA ALA A 162 1.32 18.12 -4.87
C ALA A 162 1.34 16.71 -4.27
N ALA A 163 2.46 16.30 -3.67
CA ALA A 163 2.59 15.02 -2.98
C ALA A 163 1.64 14.93 -1.77
N THR A 164 1.52 15.98 -0.97
CA THR A 164 0.57 16.07 0.16
C THR A 164 -0.87 15.87 -0.33
N ALA A 165 -1.27 16.56 -1.41
CA ALA A 165 -2.60 16.40 -1.99
C ALA A 165 -2.83 14.96 -2.50
N PHE A 166 -1.83 14.37 -3.15
CA PHE A 166 -1.90 13.00 -3.66
C PHE A 166 -2.07 11.99 -2.52
N VAL A 167 -1.25 12.07 -1.47
CA VAL A 167 -1.31 11.10 -0.36
C VAL A 167 -2.53 11.32 0.53
N ALA A 168 -3.10 12.53 0.58
CA ALA A 168 -4.33 12.83 1.33
C ALA A 168 -5.61 12.48 0.55
N ASN A 169 -5.51 12.14 -0.73
CA ASN A 169 -6.67 11.84 -1.57
C ASN A 169 -7.52 10.70 -0.96
N ARG A 170 -8.85 10.89 -0.99
CA ARG A 170 -9.84 9.95 -0.46
C ARG A 170 -9.80 8.59 -1.16
N GLU A 171 -9.47 8.54 -2.44
CA GLU A 171 -9.34 7.28 -3.19
C GLU A 171 -8.27 6.36 -2.57
N ARG A 172 -7.32 6.95 -1.84
CA ARG A 172 -6.25 6.24 -1.13
C ARG A 172 -6.62 5.81 0.29
N PHE A 173 -7.87 6.00 0.71
CA PHE A 173 -8.33 5.55 2.03
C PHE A 173 -8.10 4.05 2.21
N LYS A 174 -8.34 3.26 1.15
CA LYS A 174 -8.11 1.82 1.15
C LYS A 174 -6.65 1.49 1.49
N ASP A 175 -5.68 2.20 0.91
CA ASP A 175 -4.25 1.96 1.17
C ASP A 175 -3.88 2.25 2.63
N ARG A 176 -4.43 3.34 3.19
CA ARG A 176 -4.23 3.70 4.59
C ARG A 176 -4.87 2.68 5.53
N LEU A 177 -6.06 2.20 5.20
CA LEU A 177 -6.74 1.15 5.95
C LEU A 177 -5.97 -0.18 5.88
N ASP A 178 -5.49 -0.58 4.70
CA ASP A 178 -4.64 -1.76 4.52
C ASP A 178 -3.40 -1.67 5.43
N ARG A 179 -2.73 -0.50 5.48
CA ARG A 179 -1.57 -0.28 6.37
C ARG A 179 -1.97 -0.43 7.85
N ALA A 180 -3.12 0.10 8.26
CA ALA A 180 -3.61 -0.02 9.63
C ALA A 180 -3.91 -1.49 10.01
N VAL A 181 -4.56 -2.24 9.12
CA VAL A 181 -4.88 -3.67 9.31
C VAL A 181 -3.59 -4.49 9.46
N ILE A 182 -2.60 -4.25 8.59
CA ILE A 182 -1.29 -4.92 8.67
C ILE A 182 -0.60 -4.64 10.01
N ILE A 183 -0.54 -3.37 10.44
CA ILE A 183 0.06 -2.99 11.72
C ILE A 183 -0.67 -3.67 12.88
N ALA A 184 -2.00 -3.63 12.89
CA ALA A 184 -2.81 -4.29 13.91
C ALA A 184 -2.60 -5.82 13.92
N GLY A 185 -2.47 -6.43 12.74
CA GLY A 185 -2.21 -7.86 12.56
C GLY A 185 -0.87 -8.34 13.13
N SER A 186 0.08 -7.44 13.41
CA SER A 186 1.34 -7.80 14.07
C SER A 186 1.18 -8.19 15.54
N ARG A 187 0.06 -7.79 16.17
CA ARG A 187 -0.18 -8.02 17.60
C ARG A 187 -0.25 -9.52 17.91
N GLY A 188 0.58 -9.98 18.84
CA GLY A 188 0.66 -11.38 19.24
C GLY A 188 1.41 -12.30 18.25
N ARG A 189 2.00 -11.74 17.18
CA ARG A 189 2.74 -12.49 16.15
C ARG A 189 4.17 -11.98 16.04
N SER A 190 5.04 -12.41 16.96
CA SER A 190 6.41 -11.86 17.12
C SER A 190 7.28 -11.94 15.86
N ALA A 191 7.24 -13.05 15.14
CA ALA A 191 7.98 -13.21 13.88
C ALA A 191 7.52 -12.18 12.83
N PHE A 192 6.21 -12.02 12.67
CA PHE A 192 5.63 -11.03 11.75
C PHE A 192 5.95 -9.60 12.18
N ALA A 193 5.84 -9.29 13.48
CA ALA A 193 6.23 -8.00 14.02
C ALA A 193 7.70 -7.66 13.74
N GLY A 194 8.59 -8.65 13.81
CA GLY A 194 10.00 -8.51 13.46
C GLY A 194 10.21 -8.14 11.98
N GLU A 195 9.53 -8.81 11.06
CA GLU A 195 9.58 -8.48 9.63
C GLU A 195 9.01 -7.09 9.33
N LEU A 196 7.89 -6.74 9.96
CA LEU A 196 7.28 -5.42 9.84
C LEU A 196 8.22 -4.31 10.33
N ALA A 197 8.90 -4.53 11.46
CA ALA A 197 9.87 -3.59 12.02
C ALA A 197 11.07 -3.36 11.09
N LYS A 198 11.58 -4.42 10.45
CA LYS A 198 12.66 -4.31 9.46
C LYS A 198 12.22 -3.47 8.25
N ALA A 199 11.04 -3.75 7.69
CA ALA A 199 10.51 -3.01 6.55
C ALA A 199 10.24 -1.53 6.88
N GLN A 200 9.67 -1.25 8.06
CA GLN A 200 9.44 0.11 8.55
C GLN A 200 10.76 0.87 8.80
N THR A 201 11.79 0.17 9.29
CA THR A 201 13.14 0.72 9.45
C THR A 201 13.73 1.09 8.08
N ALA A 202 13.67 0.18 7.11
CA ALA A 202 14.15 0.42 5.75
C ALA A 202 13.47 1.63 5.07
N LEU A 203 12.14 1.76 5.21
CA LEU A 203 11.41 2.94 4.75
C LEU A 203 11.96 4.22 5.36
N THR A 204 12.10 4.24 6.69
CA THR A 204 12.54 5.42 7.42
C THR A 204 13.98 5.80 7.07
N ASP A 205 14.87 4.81 6.96
CA ASP A 205 16.26 5.01 6.56
C ASP A 205 16.36 5.56 5.14
N ARG A 206 15.53 5.07 4.21
CA ARG A 206 15.53 5.57 2.84
C ARG A 206 15.07 7.01 2.74
N ILE A 207 13.98 7.37 3.44
CA ILE A 207 13.49 8.76 3.49
C ILE A 207 14.56 9.67 4.11
N MET A 208 15.26 9.21 5.15
CA MET A 208 16.35 9.94 5.78
C MET A 208 17.46 10.30 4.77
N VAL A 209 17.86 9.34 3.94
CA VAL A 209 18.85 9.57 2.88
C VAL A 209 18.36 10.60 1.86
N LEU A 210 17.09 10.53 1.45
CA LEU A 210 16.52 11.49 0.51
C LEU A 210 16.44 12.92 1.09
N LEU A 211 16.11 13.05 2.38
CA LEU A 211 16.09 14.33 3.07
C LEU A 211 17.50 14.94 3.17
N LEU A 212 18.51 14.12 3.44
CA LEU A 212 19.90 14.57 3.48
C LEU A 212 20.40 15.02 2.10
N ASP A 213 20.11 14.27 1.04
CA ASP A 213 20.43 14.66 -0.34
C ASP A 213 19.75 15.99 -0.71
N ALA A 214 18.46 16.14 -0.41
CA ALA A 214 17.74 17.39 -0.62
C ALA A 214 18.38 18.57 0.12
N GLN A 215 18.85 18.36 1.36
CA GLN A 215 19.54 19.38 2.14
C GLN A 215 20.92 19.74 1.56
N GLU A 216 21.73 18.75 1.16
CA GLU A 216 23.03 18.98 0.54
C GLU A 216 22.90 19.78 -0.77
N ARG A 217 21.82 19.56 -1.51
CA ARG A 217 21.45 20.31 -2.72
C ARG A 217 20.85 21.70 -2.44
N GLY A 218 20.68 22.07 -1.17
CA GLY A 218 20.09 23.36 -0.77
C GLY A 218 18.61 23.49 -1.08
N LEU A 219 17.89 22.38 -1.28
CA LEU A 219 16.47 22.36 -1.62
C LEU A 219 15.56 22.49 -0.40
N VAL A 220 16.02 21.99 0.75
CA VAL A 220 15.35 22.04 2.04
C VAL A 220 16.35 22.37 3.14
N ARG A 221 15.83 22.81 4.29
CA ARG A 221 16.62 23.10 5.50
C ARG A 221 16.07 22.28 6.66
N LEU A 222 16.82 21.28 7.13
CA LEU A 222 16.41 20.47 8.27
C LEU A 222 16.91 21.11 9.57
N ARG A 223 15.98 21.43 10.48
CA ARG A 223 16.28 21.91 11.85
C ARG A 223 16.23 20.81 12.89
N HIS A 224 15.65 19.67 12.53
CA HIS A 224 15.48 18.51 13.37
C HIS A 224 16.20 17.31 12.77
N SER A 225 16.33 16.24 13.57
CA SER A 225 16.88 14.97 13.10
C SER A 225 16.17 14.51 11.81
N PRO A 226 16.91 14.19 10.74
CA PRO A 226 16.33 13.68 9.50
C PRO A 226 15.43 12.45 9.72
N ARG A 227 15.76 11.60 10.70
CA ARG A 227 14.92 10.45 11.08
C ARG A 227 13.57 10.90 11.66
N THR A 228 13.57 11.89 12.53
CA THR A 228 12.34 12.42 13.14
C THR A 228 11.46 13.10 12.10
N VAL A 229 12.06 13.87 11.17
CA VAL A 229 11.34 14.47 10.04
C VAL A 229 10.73 13.37 9.14
N ALA A 230 11.50 12.33 8.81
CA ALA A 230 11.01 11.18 8.05
C ALA A 230 9.83 10.46 8.73
N GLN A 231 9.87 10.32 10.06
CA GLN A 231 8.78 9.75 10.84
C GLN A 231 7.55 10.66 10.87
N MET A 232 7.74 11.98 10.99
CA MET A 232 6.65 12.96 10.96
C MET A 232 5.91 12.93 9.62
N ILE A 233 6.63 12.93 8.49
CA ILE A 233 6.04 12.83 7.15
C ILE A 233 5.15 11.58 7.04
N GLN A 234 5.63 10.44 7.55
CA GLN A 234 4.85 9.20 7.57
C GLN A 234 3.65 9.29 8.52
N ALA A 235 3.82 9.91 9.69
CA ALA A 235 2.77 10.08 10.68
C ALA A 235 1.63 10.94 10.15
N ILE A 236 1.93 12.03 9.45
CA ILE A 236 0.95 12.87 8.78
C ILE A 236 0.25 12.07 7.67
N THR A 237 0.99 11.37 6.82
CA THR A 237 0.39 10.58 5.74
C THR A 237 -0.56 9.50 6.26
N PHE A 238 -0.16 8.77 7.29
CA PHE A 238 -0.96 7.71 7.89
C PHE A 238 -2.11 8.27 8.76
N GLY A 239 -1.84 9.33 9.51
CA GLY A 239 -2.75 9.94 10.48
C GLY A 239 -4.04 10.47 9.87
N ARG A 240 -4.07 10.72 8.56
CA ARG A 240 -5.30 11.09 7.83
C ARG A 240 -6.42 10.07 8.05
N ILE A 241 -6.10 8.80 8.30
CA ILE A 241 -7.09 7.76 8.57
C ILE A 241 -8.04 8.11 9.72
N VAL A 242 -7.60 8.91 10.70
CA VAL A 242 -8.43 9.34 11.84
C VAL A 242 -9.63 10.15 11.35
N ALA A 243 -9.38 11.16 10.52
CA ALA A 243 -10.46 11.97 9.95
C ALA A 243 -11.38 11.12 9.09
N GLU A 244 -10.83 10.18 8.31
CA GLU A 244 -11.60 9.37 7.36
C GLU A 244 -12.58 8.37 7.99
N LEU A 245 -12.41 8.07 9.28
CA LEU A 245 -13.34 7.26 10.06
C LEU A 245 -14.49 8.10 10.65
N GLU A 246 -14.42 9.43 10.57
CA GLU A 246 -15.48 10.29 11.08
C GLU A 246 -16.73 10.27 10.17
N LEU A 247 -17.91 10.35 10.81
CA LEU A 247 -19.18 10.44 10.09
C LEU A 247 -19.36 11.80 9.38
N SER A 248 -18.65 12.84 9.82
CA SER A 248 -18.70 14.22 9.31
C SER A 248 -17.77 14.49 8.12
N MET A 249 -17.30 13.45 7.43
CA MET A 249 -16.33 13.60 6.35
C MET A 249 -16.87 14.38 5.15
N SER A 250 -16.11 15.40 4.73
CA SER A 250 -16.42 16.27 3.59
C SER A 250 -15.20 16.51 2.70
N VAL A 251 -15.42 16.99 1.48
CA VAL A 251 -14.32 17.45 0.59
C VAL A 251 -13.52 18.58 1.25
N GLU A 252 -14.20 19.45 2.00
CA GLU A 252 -13.57 20.54 2.75
C GLU A 252 -12.59 20.02 3.81
N SER A 253 -12.92 18.90 4.46
CA SER A 253 -12.01 18.25 5.43
C SER A 253 -10.70 17.81 4.79
N VAL A 254 -10.71 17.34 3.53
CA VAL A 254 -9.49 16.97 2.81
C VAL A 254 -8.67 18.21 2.46
N ARG A 255 -9.31 19.26 1.94
CA ARG A 255 -8.63 20.52 1.60
C ARG A 255 -8.00 21.18 2.82
N SER A 256 -8.74 21.25 3.92
CA SER A 256 -8.25 21.81 5.20
C SER A 256 -7.06 21.01 5.73
N TRP A 257 -7.11 19.67 5.65
CA TRP A 257 -5.97 18.82 6.01
C TRP A 257 -4.74 19.09 5.16
N VAL A 258 -4.89 19.14 3.83
CA VAL A 258 -3.78 19.42 2.91
C VAL A 258 -3.17 20.80 3.19
N SER A 259 -4.00 21.82 3.43
CA SER A 259 -3.54 23.16 3.79
C SER A 259 -2.70 23.14 5.07
N LEU A 260 -3.23 22.56 6.15
CA LEU A 260 -2.53 22.47 7.44
C LEU A 260 -1.19 21.73 7.31
N VAL A 261 -1.18 20.63 6.57
CA VAL A 261 0.05 19.85 6.36
C VAL A 261 1.07 20.64 5.56
N ASN A 262 0.63 21.37 4.52
CA ASN A 262 1.53 22.21 3.75
C ASN A 262 2.13 23.33 4.61
N ASP A 263 1.34 24.00 5.45
CA ASP A 263 1.85 25.04 6.37
C ASP A 263 2.91 24.47 7.33
N VAL A 264 2.66 23.27 7.88
CA VAL A 264 3.60 22.58 8.77
C VAL A 264 4.89 22.20 8.04
N LEU A 265 4.79 21.68 6.81
CA LEU A 265 5.96 21.31 6.02
C LEU A 265 6.74 22.54 5.55
N ASP A 266 6.06 23.65 5.26
CA ASP A 266 6.67 24.92 4.86
C ASP A 266 7.55 25.50 5.96
N ASP A 267 7.02 25.60 7.18
CA ASP A 267 7.80 26.05 8.34
C ASP A 267 8.96 25.09 8.65
N LEU A 268 8.70 23.78 8.55
CA LEU A 268 9.67 22.75 8.91
C LEU A 268 10.86 22.66 7.94
N LEU A 269 10.63 22.86 6.64
CA LEU A 269 11.59 22.53 5.58
C LEU A 269 12.09 23.74 4.79
N PHE A 270 11.34 24.84 4.75
CA PHE A 270 11.63 25.98 3.86
C PHE A 270 11.85 27.31 4.59
N ASP A 271 11.77 27.36 5.92
CA ASP A 271 11.98 28.60 6.66
C ASP A 271 13.39 29.19 6.42
N GLY A 272 13.39 30.40 5.86
CA GLY A 272 14.57 31.15 5.45
C GLY A 272 15.20 30.72 4.12
N LEU A 273 14.58 29.79 3.37
CA LEU A 273 15.02 29.41 2.02
C LEU A 273 14.24 30.09 0.90
N ILE A 274 12.99 30.46 1.16
CA ILE A 274 12.12 31.10 0.19
C ILE A 274 11.64 32.42 0.80
N ASN A 275 11.84 33.51 0.06
CA ASN A 275 11.27 34.81 0.38
C ASN A 275 9.93 34.89 -0.36
N ASP A 276 8.83 34.68 0.36
CA ASP A 276 7.46 34.86 -0.13
C ASP A 276 6.85 36.16 0.40
#